data_AF-K3X639-F1
#
_entry.id   AF-K3X639-F1
#
_cell.length_a   1.000
_cell.length_b   1.000
_cell.length_c   1.000
_cell.angle_alpha   90.00
_cell.angle_beta   90.00
_cell.angle_gamma   90.00
#
_symmetry.space_group_name_H-M   'P 1'
#
loop_
_entity.id
_entity.type
_entity.pdbx_description
1 polymer ?
#
loop_
_entity_poly.entity_id
_entity_poly.type
_entity_poly.pdbx_seq_one_letter_code
_entity_poly.pdbx_strand_id
1 'polypeptide(L)'
;MVVTGIPPHVTILFQMKAMQDATLAPVKNIEAVLEEFERRGAIAARPTSVEQRLRDAITRALREAGVNELVSTEDFVFPDASARRMWILWRCGNPAAKLPPFKLLESHDMPTRNCQKRLSDVRCLMNKIELKLEAIGEQKERLTIEEATVLFVKCANAIEVSDTTKPSRKRRTEQLSEDGSQP
;
A
#
# COMPACT_ATOMS: atom_id res chain seq x y z
N MET A 1 -42.66 25.55 -60.86
CA MET A 1 -41.53 24.59 -60.78
C MET A 1 -41.09 24.53 -59.32
N VAL A 2 -41.13 23.34 -58.73
CA VAL A 2 -40.98 23.12 -57.27
C VAL A 2 -39.51 23.17 -56.90
N VAL A 3 -39.17 24.04 -55.95
CA VAL A 3 -37.84 24.14 -55.34
C VAL A 3 -37.63 22.85 -54.53
N THR A 4 -36.71 22.00 -54.94
CA THR A 4 -36.43 20.73 -54.26
C THR A 4 -35.80 21.02 -52.91
N GLY A 5 -36.64 20.98 -51.87
CA GLY A 5 -36.22 21.08 -50.47
C GLY A 5 -35.23 19.98 -50.11
N ILE A 6 -34.32 20.31 -49.19
CA ILE A 6 -33.23 19.46 -48.70
C ILE A 6 -33.75 18.03 -48.42
N PRO A 7 -33.12 16.98 -48.99
CA PRO A 7 -33.55 15.60 -48.81
C PRO A 7 -33.61 15.20 -47.33
N PRO A 8 -34.63 14.42 -46.91
CA PRO A 8 -34.89 14.12 -45.50
C PRO A 8 -33.72 13.43 -44.78
N HIS A 9 -32.92 12.63 -45.49
CA HIS A 9 -31.75 11.99 -44.91
C HIS A 9 -30.68 13.01 -44.45
N VAL A 10 -30.53 14.14 -45.15
CA VAL A 10 -29.58 15.20 -44.80
C VAL A 10 -30.01 15.88 -43.50
N THR A 11 -31.32 16.10 -43.34
CA THR A 11 -31.91 16.64 -42.11
C THR A 11 -31.67 15.72 -40.91
N ILE A 12 -31.82 14.41 -41.10
CA ILE A 12 -31.58 13.40 -40.05
C ILE A 12 -30.10 13.39 -39.65
N LEU A 13 -29.17 13.43 -40.61
CA LEU A 13 -27.73 13.50 -40.31
C LEU A 13 -27.37 14.74 -39.50
N PHE A 14 -27.98 15.88 -39.81
CA PHE A 14 -27.78 17.12 -39.06
C PHE A 14 -28.28 17.00 -37.61
N GLN A 15 -29.44 16.38 -37.41
CA GLN A 15 -30.01 16.11 -36.09
C GLN A 15 -29.14 15.13 -35.29
N MET A 16 -28.67 14.05 -35.92
CA MET A 16 -27.78 13.09 -35.29
C MET A 16 -26.47 13.74 -34.83
N LYS A 17 -25.90 14.61 -35.65
CA LYS A 17 -24.68 15.35 -35.30
C LYS A 17 -24.92 16.32 -34.14
N ALA A 18 -26.03 17.05 -34.15
CA ALA A 18 -26.39 17.95 -33.04
C ALA A 18 -26.61 17.19 -31.71
N MET A 19 -27.24 16.01 -31.75
CA MET A 19 -27.38 15.15 -30.57
C MET A 19 -26.03 14.63 -30.08
N GLN A 20 -25.14 14.24 -31.00
CA GLN A 20 -23.80 13.79 -30.66
C GLN A 20 -22.99 14.90 -29.97
N ASP A 21 -23.02 16.11 -30.52
CA ASP A 21 -22.32 17.27 -29.96
C ASP A 21 -22.87 17.66 -28.58
N ALA A 22 -24.19 17.61 -28.39
CA ALA A 22 -24.84 17.85 -27.10
C ALA A 22 -24.48 16.79 -26.05
N THR A 23 -24.27 15.54 -26.47
CA THR A 23 -23.86 14.45 -25.57
C THR A 23 -22.37 14.55 -25.19
N LEU A 24 -21.54 15.08 -26.08
CA LEU A 24 -20.10 15.22 -25.87
C LEU A 24 -19.74 16.44 -24.99
N ALA A 25 -20.56 17.50 -25.00
CA ALA A 25 -20.28 18.73 -24.25
C ALA A 25 -20.13 18.54 -22.72
N PRO A 26 -20.98 17.75 -22.02
CA PRO A 26 -20.80 17.45 -20.60
C PRO A 26 -19.51 16.66 -20.31
N VAL A 27 -19.12 15.74 -21.20
CA VAL A 27 -17.91 14.91 -21.03
C VAL A 27 -16.65 15.78 -21.09
N LYS A 28 -16.58 16.74 -22.01
CA LYS A 28 -15.49 17.72 -22.10
C LYS A 28 -15.38 18.60 -20.85
N ASN A 29 -16.53 18.93 -20.24
CA ASN A 29 -16.52 19.67 -18.97
C ASN A 29 -15.99 18.81 -17.83
N ILE A 30 -16.24 17.50 -17.82
CA ILE A 30 -15.69 16.58 -16.82
C ILE A 30 -14.17 16.45 -16.99
N GLU A 31 -13.67 16.31 -18.22
CA GLU A 31 -12.22 16.32 -18.49
C GLU A 31 -11.57 17.63 -18.02
N ALA A 32 -12.17 18.79 -18.32
CA ALA A 32 -11.65 20.08 -17.87
C ALA A 32 -11.67 20.22 -16.33
N VAL A 33 -12.69 19.66 -15.65
CA VAL A 33 -12.74 19.63 -14.18
C VAL A 33 -11.65 18.71 -13.62
N LEU A 34 -11.41 17.55 -14.23
CA LEU A 34 -10.33 16.64 -13.84
C LEU A 34 -8.95 17.29 -14.00
N GLU A 35 -8.69 17.93 -15.14
CA GLU A 35 -7.46 18.68 -15.39
C GLU A 35 -7.29 19.84 -14.38
N GLU A 36 -8.37 20.54 -14.05
CA GLU A 36 -8.33 21.62 -13.06
C GLU A 36 -8.05 21.09 -11.64
N PHE A 37 -8.56 19.90 -11.29
CA PHE A 37 -8.22 19.21 -10.05
C PHE A 37 -6.75 18.79 -10.01
N GLU A 38 -6.20 18.26 -11.10
CA GLU A 38 -4.78 17.91 -11.23
C GLU A 38 -3.88 19.14 -11.14
N ARG A 39 -4.24 20.22 -11.84
CA ARG A 39 -3.53 21.50 -11.82
C ARG A 39 -3.51 22.14 -10.44
N ARG A 40 -4.62 22.07 -9.69
CA ARG A 40 -4.71 22.57 -8.31
C ARG A 40 -4.02 21.63 -7.31
N GLY A 41 -4.01 20.32 -7.57
CA GLY A 41 -3.32 19.31 -6.77
C GLY A 41 -1.79 19.40 -6.84
N ALA A 42 -1.25 20.03 -7.88
CA ALA A 42 0.20 20.19 -8.07
C ALA A 42 0.88 21.17 -7.09
N ILE A 43 0.13 22.01 -6.36
CA ILE A 43 0.72 23.03 -5.46
C ILE A 43 0.95 22.53 -4.03
N ALA A 44 0.42 21.36 -3.63
CA ALA A 44 0.67 20.79 -2.32
C ALA A 44 1.03 19.30 -2.41
N ALA A 45 2.33 19.03 -2.49
CA ALA A 45 2.99 17.82 -2.01
C ALA A 45 2.34 16.47 -2.36
N ARG A 46 2.61 15.95 -3.56
CA ARG A 46 2.53 14.53 -3.97
C ARG A 46 1.09 13.95 -3.94
N PRO A 47 0.68 13.07 -4.86
CA PRO A 47 -0.61 12.40 -4.75
C PRO A 47 -0.50 11.35 -3.62
N THR A 48 -0.61 11.78 -2.36
CA THR A 48 -1.10 10.86 -1.35
C THR A 48 -2.56 10.63 -1.70
N SER A 49 -2.85 9.44 -2.22
CA SER A 49 -4.19 8.96 -2.59
C SER A 49 -5.21 9.48 -1.58
N VAL A 50 -6.42 9.86 -2.03
CA VAL A 50 -7.54 10.25 -1.15
C VAL A 50 -7.68 9.29 0.05
N GLU A 51 -7.35 8.02 -0.17
CA GLU A 51 -7.25 6.98 0.85
C GLU A 51 -6.26 7.30 1.99
N GLN A 52 -5.05 7.78 1.70
CA GLN A 52 -4.08 8.20 2.73
C GLN A 52 -4.60 9.39 3.54
N ARG A 53 -5.21 10.38 2.89
CA ARG A 53 -5.79 11.53 3.60
C ARG A 53 -6.94 11.11 4.51
N LEU A 54 -7.77 10.17 4.05
CA LEU A 54 -8.85 9.60 4.84
C LEU A 54 -8.30 8.79 6.03
N ARG A 55 -7.27 7.96 5.81
CA ARG A 55 -6.58 7.24 6.89
C ARG A 55 -6.03 8.23 7.94
N ASP A 56 -5.31 9.26 7.52
CA ASP A 56 -4.75 10.26 8.43
C ASP A 56 -5.84 11.00 9.23
N ALA A 57 -6.99 11.26 8.60
CA ALA A 57 -8.14 11.88 9.26
C ALA A 57 -8.78 10.93 10.30
N ILE A 58 -8.96 9.66 9.97
CA ILE A 58 -9.47 8.64 10.89
C ILE A 58 -8.51 8.46 12.08
N THR A 59 -7.21 8.30 11.82
CA THR A 59 -6.20 8.15 12.89
C THR A 59 -6.16 9.38 13.80
N ARG A 60 -6.39 10.57 13.26
CA ARG A 60 -6.48 11.80 14.06
C ARG A 60 -7.75 11.84 14.91
N ALA A 61 -8.90 11.49 14.34
CA ALA A 61 -10.16 11.44 15.07
C ALA A 61 -10.11 10.39 16.20
N LEU A 62 -9.48 9.24 15.96
CA LEU A 62 -9.26 8.22 17.00
C LEU A 62 -8.35 8.73 18.12
N ARG A 63 -7.29 9.50 17.78
CA ARG A 63 -6.43 10.17 18.77
C ARG A 63 -7.19 11.20 19.61
N GLU A 64 -8.02 12.02 18.98
CA GLU A 64 -8.87 13.00 19.68
C GLU A 64 -9.87 12.31 20.63
N ALA A 65 -10.32 11.10 20.28
CA ALA A 65 -11.16 10.26 21.12
C ALA A 65 -10.39 9.49 22.22
N GLY A 66 -9.07 9.69 22.36
CA GLY A 66 -8.24 9.02 23.37
C GLY A 66 -7.86 7.57 23.04
N VAL A 67 -8.16 7.10 21.83
CA VAL A 67 -7.74 5.78 21.33
C VAL A 67 -6.35 5.91 20.71
N ASN A 68 -5.33 5.93 21.56
CA ASN A 68 -3.93 6.08 21.13
C ASN A 68 -3.25 4.76 20.76
N GLU A 69 -3.86 3.62 21.10
CA GLU A 69 -3.23 2.31 21.03
C GLU A 69 -4.12 1.33 20.26
N LEU A 70 -3.86 1.18 18.95
CA LEU A 70 -4.44 0.10 18.15
C LEU A 70 -3.95 -1.29 18.58
N VAL A 71 -2.83 -1.32 19.30
CA VAL A 71 -2.19 -2.52 19.84
C VAL A 71 -2.18 -2.40 21.37
N SER A 72 -2.83 -3.34 22.06
CA SER A 72 -2.85 -3.37 23.52
C SER A 72 -1.43 -3.41 24.08
N THR A 73 -1.10 -2.45 24.93
CA THR A 73 0.27 -2.12 25.34
C THR A 73 0.86 -3.01 26.42
N GLU A 74 0.04 -3.80 27.13
CA GLU A 74 0.51 -4.55 28.30
C GLU A 74 1.24 -5.85 27.94
N ASP A 75 0.95 -6.48 26.80
CA ASP A 75 1.53 -7.79 26.42
C ASP A 75 2.03 -7.89 24.97
N PHE A 76 2.13 -6.78 24.24
CA PHE A 76 2.53 -6.86 22.84
C PHE A 76 4.02 -7.18 22.68
N VAL A 77 4.29 -8.43 22.33
CA VAL A 77 5.58 -8.89 21.84
C VAL A 77 5.54 -8.93 20.32
N PHE A 78 6.42 -8.16 19.71
CA PHE A 78 6.56 -8.19 18.25
C PHE A 78 7.02 -9.61 17.83
N PRO A 79 6.27 -10.33 16.98
CA PRO A 79 6.56 -11.72 16.68
C PRO A 79 7.99 -11.90 16.16
N ASP A 80 8.77 -12.81 16.75
CA ASP A 80 10.01 -13.27 16.13
C ASP A 80 9.64 -14.26 15.03
N ALA A 81 9.60 -13.76 13.81
CA ALA A 81 8.95 -14.40 12.69
C ALA A 81 9.81 -14.24 11.44
N SER A 82 9.85 -15.29 10.60
CA SER A 82 10.54 -15.26 9.32
C SER A 82 10.02 -14.13 8.43
N ALA A 83 10.83 -13.68 7.47
CA ALA A 83 10.45 -12.61 6.53
C ALA A 83 9.11 -12.87 5.83
N ARG A 84 8.82 -14.14 5.51
CA ARG A 84 7.53 -14.58 4.94
C ARG A 84 6.37 -14.37 5.90
N ARG A 85 6.51 -14.81 7.15
CA ARG A 85 5.47 -14.64 8.18
C ARG A 85 5.24 -13.17 8.49
N MET A 86 6.31 -12.38 8.49
CA MET A 86 6.24 -10.93 8.67
C MET A 86 5.53 -10.25 7.50
N TRP A 87 5.72 -10.71 6.26
CA TRP A 87 5.00 -10.19 5.09
C TRP A 87 3.50 -10.48 5.16
N ILE A 88 3.11 -11.67 5.62
CA ILE A 88 1.70 -12.01 5.85
C ILE A 88 1.11 -11.06 6.90
N LEU A 89 1.80 -10.82 8.02
CA LEU A 89 1.37 -9.86 9.05
C LEU A 89 1.31 -8.42 8.51
N TRP A 90 2.24 -8.06 7.62
CA TRP A 90 2.27 -6.74 6.96
C TRP A 90 1.04 -6.46 6.10
N ARG A 91 0.59 -7.46 5.34
CA ARG A 91 -0.53 -7.33 4.39
C ARG A 91 -1.89 -7.69 4.98
N CYS A 92 -1.95 -8.72 5.82
CA CYS A 92 -3.20 -9.33 6.28
C CYS A 92 -3.47 -9.10 7.78
N GLY A 93 -2.45 -8.73 8.56
CA GLY A 93 -2.56 -8.64 10.02
C GLY A 93 -2.72 -10.01 10.69
N ASN A 94 -3.17 -10.00 11.94
CA ASN A 94 -3.51 -11.21 12.69
C ASN A 94 -4.87 -11.05 13.38
N PRO A 95 -5.97 -11.60 12.82
CA PRO A 95 -7.29 -11.46 13.41
C PRO A 95 -7.41 -12.15 14.78
N ALA A 96 -6.68 -13.25 15.00
CA ALA A 96 -6.72 -13.98 16.27
C ALA A 96 -6.11 -13.16 17.43
N ALA A 97 -5.07 -12.39 17.14
CA ALA A 97 -4.45 -11.46 18.09
C ALA A 97 -5.05 -10.04 18.03
N LYS A 98 -6.13 -9.83 17.26
CA LYS A 98 -6.73 -8.52 16.97
C LYS A 98 -5.73 -7.47 16.47
N LEU A 99 -4.68 -7.90 15.78
CA LEU A 99 -3.67 -7.01 15.23
C LEU A 99 -4.05 -6.62 13.80
N PRO A 100 -4.15 -5.31 13.49
CA PRO A 100 -4.34 -4.88 12.11
C PRO A 100 -3.09 -5.20 11.28
N PRO A 101 -3.19 -5.16 9.94
CA PRO A 101 -2.02 -5.24 9.06
C PRO A 101 -0.92 -4.27 9.51
N PHE A 102 0.32 -4.75 9.63
CA PHE A 102 1.41 -3.93 10.18
C PHE A 102 1.72 -2.71 9.31
N LYS A 103 1.28 -2.69 8.04
CA LYS A 103 1.35 -1.52 7.17
C LYS A 103 0.56 -0.32 7.71
N LEU A 104 -0.49 -0.57 8.50
CA LEU A 104 -1.34 0.46 9.11
C LEU A 104 -0.79 0.96 10.45
N LEU A 105 0.18 0.24 11.04
CA LEU A 105 0.76 0.61 12.32
C LEU A 105 1.81 1.71 12.14
N GLU A 106 1.74 2.71 13.00
CA GLU A 106 2.72 3.78 13.14
C GLU A 106 3.62 3.55 14.36
N SER A 107 4.67 4.36 14.48
CA SER A 107 5.60 4.26 15.62
C SER A 107 4.90 4.51 16.96
N HIS A 108 3.84 5.31 17.00
CA HIS A 108 3.13 5.61 18.25
C HIS A 108 2.24 4.45 18.72
N ASP A 109 1.82 3.55 17.82
CA ASP A 109 1.05 2.34 18.17
C ASP A 109 1.90 1.27 18.87
N MET A 110 3.20 1.47 18.99
CA MET A 110 4.12 0.50 19.57
C MET A 110 4.39 0.84 21.04
N PRO A 111 4.21 -0.10 21.98
CA PRO A 111 4.36 0.15 23.43
C PRO A 111 5.77 0.55 23.83
N THR A 112 6.78 0.03 23.12
CA THR A 112 8.19 0.24 23.47
C THR A 112 8.99 0.77 22.29
N ARG A 113 10.05 1.53 22.60
CA ARG A 113 11.00 2.04 21.60
C ARG A 113 11.69 0.91 20.81
N ASN A 114 11.81 -0.29 21.36
CA ASN A 114 12.36 -1.44 20.64
C ASN A 114 11.37 -1.93 19.55
N CYS A 115 10.09 -2.06 19.91
CA CYS A 115 9.03 -2.39 18.95
C CYS A 115 8.94 -1.35 17.82
N GLN A 116 9.13 -0.06 18.13
CA GLN A 116 9.20 1.02 17.13
C GLN A 116 10.34 0.84 16.13
N LYS A 117 11.54 0.49 16.62
CA LYS A 117 12.71 0.22 15.76
C LYS A 117 12.45 -1.00 14.88
N ARG A 118 11.96 -2.10 15.46
CA ARG A 118 11.62 -3.32 14.70
C ARG A 118 10.56 -3.06 13.65
N LEU A 119 9.51 -2.29 13.97
CA LEU A 119 8.49 -1.89 13.00
C LEU A 119 9.10 -1.05 11.87
N SER A 120 10.05 -0.17 12.16
CA SER A 120 10.75 0.64 11.16
C SER A 120 11.62 -0.22 10.24
N ASP A 121 12.36 -1.19 10.78
CA ASP A 121 13.15 -2.16 10.02
C ASP A 121 12.27 -3.01 9.10
N VAL A 122 11.16 -3.52 9.64
CA VAL A 122 10.19 -4.31 8.87
C VAL A 122 9.55 -3.45 7.78
N ARG A 123 9.14 -2.21 8.09
CA ARG A 123 8.60 -1.27 7.08
C ARG A 123 9.58 -1.05 5.94
N CYS A 124 10.87 -0.87 6.24
CA CYS A 124 11.90 -0.74 5.21
C CYS A 124 11.97 -1.98 4.31
N LEU A 125 11.99 -3.19 4.91
CA LEU A 125 12.06 -4.45 4.16
C LEU A 125 10.80 -4.71 3.33
N MET A 126 9.62 -4.48 3.90
CA MET A 126 8.35 -4.73 3.21
C MET A 126 8.06 -3.71 2.12
N ASN A 127 8.45 -2.44 2.29
CA ASN A 127 8.35 -1.45 1.21
C ASN A 127 9.21 -1.83 0.00
N LYS A 128 10.38 -2.45 0.20
CA LYS A 128 11.19 -2.96 -0.92
C LYS A 128 10.47 -4.10 -1.66
N ILE A 129 9.76 -4.96 -0.95
CA ILE A 129 8.95 -6.03 -1.55
C ILE A 129 7.77 -5.43 -2.31
N GLU A 130 7.07 -4.45 -1.74
CA GLU A 130 5.94 -3.77 -2.41
C GLU A 130 6.38 -3.06 -3.70
N LEU A 131 7.51 -2.33 -3.68
CA LEU A 131 8.07 -1.68 -4.86
C LEU A 131 8.41 -2.69 -5.97
N LYS A 132 8.92 -3.87 -5.60
CA LYS A 132 9.21 -4.93 -6.59
C LYS A 132 7.93 -5.54 -7.16
N LEU A 133 6.91 -5.75 -6.34
CA LEU A 133 5.62 -6.25 -6.80
C LEU A 133 4.88 -5.25 -7.69
N GLU A 134 5.05 -3.96 -7.41
CA GLU A 134 4.57 -2.86 -8.25
C GLU A 134 5.24 -2.88 -9.62
N ALA A 135 6.56 -3.08 -9.68
CA ALA A 135 7.28 -3.24 -10.95
C ALA A 135 6.84 -4.46 -11.76
N ILE A 136 6.36 -5.53 -11.09
CA ILE A 136 5.81 -6.73 -11.73
C ILE A 136 4.33 -6.52 -12.16
N GLY A 137 3.67 -5.45 -11.70
CA GLY A 137 2.28 -5.12 -12.05
C GLY A 137 1.23 -5.88 -11.23
N GLU A 138 1.60 -6.47 -10.09
CA GLU A 138 0.75 -7.37 -9.30
C GLU A 138 0.39 -6.74 -7.94
N GLN A 139 -0.23 -5.56 -7.98
CA GLN A 139 -0.80 -4.93 -6.78
C GLN A 139 -2.26 -5.31 -6.60
N LYS A 140 -2.57 -5.93 -5.46
CA LYS A 140 -3.94 -6.15 -4.98
C LYS A 140 -4.17 -5.34 -3.70
N GLU A 141 -5.33 -4.70 -3.58
CA GLU A 141 -5.67 -3.85 -2.44
C GLU A 141 -5.93 -4.68 -1.16
N ARG A 142 -6.59 -5.84 -1.31
CA ARG A 142 -6.85 -6.78 -0.21
C ARG A 142 -6.29 -8.15 -0.57
N LEU A 143 -5.52 -8.75 0.33
CA LEU A 143 -4.94 -10.08 0.12
C LEU A 143 -5.36 -11.03 1.22
N THR A 144 -5.63 -12.27 0.81
CA THR A 144 -5.71 -13.42 1.71
C THR A 144 -4.31 -13.90 2.11
N ILE A 145 -4.22 -14.72 3.16
CA ILE A 145 -2.94 -15.27 3.67
C ILE A 145 -2.22 -16.09 2.58
N GLU A 146 -2.98 -16.85 1.80
CA GLU A 146 -2.49 -17.70 0.71
C GLU A 146 -1.96 -16.87 -0.45
N GLU A 147 -2.69 -15.83 -0.87
CA GLU A 147 -2.23 -14.93 -1.93
C GLU A 147 -0.99 -14.14 -1.51
N ALA A 148 -0.95 -13.62 -0.28
CA ALA A 148 0.21 -12.92 0.25
C ALA A 148 1.46 -13.83 0.25
N THR A 149 1.25 -15.12 0.52
CA THR A 149 2.27 -16.14 0.48
C THR A 149 2.81 -16.37 -0.93
N VAL A 150 1.93 -16.47 -1.92
CA VAL A 150 2.32 -16.64 -3.34
C VAL A 150 3.10 -15.43 -3.83
N LEU A 151 2.66 -14.20 -3.52
CA LEU A 151 3.38 -12.98 -3.89
C LEU A 151 4.77 -12.90 -3.25
N PHE A 152 4.91 -13.35 -2.01
CA PHE A 152 6.21 -13.42 -1.36
C PHE A 152 7.17 -14.35 -2.09
N VAL A 153 6.72 -15.56 -2.47
CA VAL A 153 7.55 -16.52 -3.23
C VAL A 153 7.90 -15.97 -4.61
N LYS A 154 6.94 -15.31 -5.29
CA LYS A 154 7.16 -14.66 -6.60
C LYS A 154 8.24 -13.57 -6.49
N CYS A 155 8.18 -12.74 -5.44
CA CYS A 155 9.19 -11.73 -5.18
C CYS A 155 10.54 -12.34 -4.78
N ALA A 156 10.55 -13.40 -3.96
CA ALA A 156 11.75 -14.10 -3.55
C ALA A 156 12.49 -14.73 -4.75
N ASN A 157 11.78 -15.35 -5.68
CA ASN A 157 12.36 -15.90 -6.91
C ASN A 157 12.87 -14.81 -7.86
N ALA A 158 12.25 -13.61 -7.85
CA ALA A 158 12.73 -12.45 -8.58
C ALA A 158 13.92 -11.74 -7.89
N ILE A 159 14.20 -12.08 -6.64
CA ILE A 159 15.44 -11.73 -5.96
C ILE A 159 16.42 -12.87 -6.25
N GLU A 160 17.08 -12.83 -7.41
CA GLU A 160 18.35 -13.54 -7.55
C GLU A 160 19.28 -13.00 -6.45
N VAL A 161 19.44 -13.79 -5.39
CA VAL A 161 20.43 -13.52 -4.36
C VAL A 161 21.77 -13.82 -5.01
N SER A 162 22.52 -12.80 -5.39
CA SER A 162 23.93 -12.99 -5.75
C SER A 162 24.64 -13.63 -4.55
N ASP A 163 25.27 -14.79 -4.74
CA ASP A 163 25.93 -15.60 -3.70
C ASP A 163 27.11 -14.92 -2.98
N THR A 164 27.41 -13.66 -3.28
CA THR A 164 28.58 -12.97 -2.75
C THR A 164 28.18 -11.78 -1.89
N THR A 165 28.03 -12.03 -0.59
CA THR A 165 28.18 -10.96 0.41
C THR A 165 29.68 -10.85 0.74
N LYS A 166 30.31 -9.69 0.50
CA LYS A 166 31.68 -9.45 1.00
C LYS A 166 31.68 -9.60 2.54
N PRO A 167 32.54 -10.43 3.13
CA PRO A 167 32.42 -10.80 4.54
C PRO A 167 33.03 -9.69 5.40
N SER A 168 32.21 -8.89 6.07
CA SER A 168 32.69 -7.98 7.11
C SER A 168 31.68 -7.81 8.24
N ARG A 169 31.24 -8.91 8.86
CA ARG A 169 30.81 -8.87 10.26
C ARG A 169 30.87 -10.25 10.93
N LYS A 170 31.79 -10.40 11.89
CA LYS A 170 31.94 -11.58 12.76
C LYS A 170 30.67 -11.76 13.59
N ARG A 171 29.97 -12.89 13.44
CA ARG A 171 28.85 -13.27 14.32
C ARG A 171 29.43 -13.80 15.65
N ARG A 172 28.93 -13.31 16.79
CA ARG A 172 29.31 -13.79 18.12
C ARG A 172 28.64 -15.14 18.35
N THR A 173 29.33 -16.21 17.96
CA THR A 173 28.92 -17.60 18.20
C THR A 173 29.80 -18.24 19.27
N GLU A 174 30.23 -17.45 20.25
CA GLU A 174 31.03 -17.90 21.40
C GLU A 174 30.34 -17.44 22.67
N GLN A 175 29.15 -17.98 22.96
CA GLN A 175 28.58 -18.08 24.31
C GLN A 175 27.53 -19.21 24.30
N LEU A 176 27.99 -20.46 24.15
CA LEU A 176 27.25 -21.69 24.47
C LEU A 176 28.23 -22.87 24.35
N SER A 177 29.26 -22.87 25.20
CA SER A 177 30.09 -24.04 25.47
C SER A 177 30.47 -23.99 26.95
N GLU A 178 29.64 -24.67 27.74
CA GLU A 178 30.08 -25.60 28.79
C GLU A 178 31.08 -25.05 29.82
N ASP A 179 30.55 -24.41 30.87
CA ASP A 179 31.25 -24.34 32.15
C ASP A 179 30.96 -25.65 32.90
N GLY A 180 31.80 -26.65 32.66
CA GLY A 180 31.66 -28.02 33.13
C GLY A 180 33.01 -28.68 33.39
N SER A 181 33.75 -28.18 34.40
CA SER A 181 34.84 -28.84 35.16
C SER A 181 35.54 -27.73 35.94
N GLN A 182 35.87 -27.81 37.23
CA GLN A 182 36.29 -28.88 38.15
C GLN A 182 36.48 -28.17 39.53
N PRO A 183 36.97 -28.78 40.64
CA PRO A 183 37.67 -30.06 40.82
C PRO A 183 37.00 -31.09 41.74
#